data_AF-A0A5B0IMF7-F1
#
_entry.id   AF-A0A5B0IMF7-F1
#
_cell.length_a   1.000
_cell.length_b   1.000
_cell.length_c   1.000
_cell.angle_alpha   90.00
_cell.angle_beta   90.00
_cell.angle_gamma   90.00
#
_symmetry.space_group_name_H-M   'P 1'
#
loop_
_entity.id
_entity.type
_entity.pdbx_description
1 polymer ?
#
loop_
_entity_poly.entity_id
_entity_poly.type
_entity_poly.pdbx_seq_one_letter_code
_entity_poly.pdbx_strand_id
1 'polypeptide(L)'
;MAARGRRRRGGRDPRGRSDHHRPAPPLLVEHVRRLLDRLRLLRTDRRRRRPESRHGGAAVATADRPLRVHGPGPAVRGEPRPHRGVPDLGRPSGAGAVVLRIPDTLPARPLAGYRILVGLVAGAKALELGVSPLLGTRAGPLFGVGPVLPAPVWLALGAVMGLAALALVVGWNARVAALVVGSCTAGFVWGAGYYSNHTYLLFTVAVLLSFTDSDAAWSVRSWRDQGTGRVWAAPVLVLRAQITIVYVYAALSKIRPDFLSGNGLASWAWDSVLVPSAVLIPLFLVPMAFGAVLAELFVAFGLWSSRLRPVAVVAGLGLHLGMIVMLSDGVHAAVELGLFATLTCGGYLLFVDRVPVVDGLTGPVVVPQQRRSEPALPSTVTRR
;
A
#
# COMPACT_ATOMS: atom_id res chain seq x y z
N MET A 1 6.74 28.10 79.52
CA MET A 1 7.27 29.38 78.99
C MET A 1 6.66 29.58 77.61
N ALA A 2 5.51 30.25 77.44
CA ALA A 2 5.20 31.66 77.66
C ALA A 2 5.98 32.61 76.73
N ALA A 3 5.32 33.08 75.66
CA ALA A 3 5.28 34.46 75.13
C ALA A 3 4.75 34.44 73.67
N ARG A 4 3.51 34.87 73.41
CA ARG A 4 3.13 36.20 72.86
C ARG A 4 3.85 36.50 71.53
N GLY A 5 3.20 36.66 70.38
CA GLY A 5 1.84 37.13 70.07
C GLY A 5 1.97 38.37 69.18
N ARG A 6 1.38 38.35 67.98
CA ARG A 6 0.92 39.57 67.28
C ARG A 6 -0.08 39.22 66.18
N ARG A 7 -1.32 39.63 66.44
CA ARG A 7 -2.41 39.72 65.47
C ARG A 7 -2.12 40.85 64.47
N ARG A 8 -2.37 40.61 63.19
CA ARG A 8 -2.82 41.67 62.27
C ARG A 8 -4.01 41.15 61.47
N ARG A 9 -5.14 41.82 61.69
CA ARG A 9 -6.35 41.82 60.85
C ARG A 9 -6.06 42.66 59.60
N GLY A 10 -6.56 42.23 58.44
CA GLY A 10 -6.59 43.05 57.23
C GLY A 10 -7.45 42.42 56.13
N GLY A 11 -8.68 42.93 55.97
CA GLY A 11 -9.44 43.03 54.72
C GLY A 11 -9.73 41.77 53.89
N ARG A 12 -10.95 41.24 54.01
CA ARG A 12 -11.60 40.49 52.93
C ARG A 12 -12.27 41.50 51.99
N ASP A 13 -11.83 41.51 50.73
CA ASP A 13 -12.50 42.19 49.62
C ASP A 13 -13.43 41.17 48.91
N PRO A 14 -14.76 41.38 48.85
CA PRO A 14 -15.70 40.37 48.34
C PRO A 14 -15.95 40.44 46.82
N ARG A 15 -15.10 41.12 46.01
CA ARG A 15 -15.29 41.19 44.55
C ARG A 15 -14.00 40.96 43.76
N GLY A 16 -13.44 39.77 43.89
CA GLY A 16 -12.40 39.26 42.98
C GLY A 16 -12.97 38.97 41.59
N ARG A 17 -13.07 39.99 40.73
CA ARG A 17 -13.21 39.80 39.28
C ARG A 17 -11.82 39.47 38.75
N SER A 18 -11.57 38.20 38.47
CA SER A 18 -10.40 37.76 37.73
C SER A 18 -10.53 38.22 36.28
N ASP A 19 -9.74 39.21 35.89
CA ASP A 19 -9.52 39.54 34.48
C ASP A 19 -8.87 38.33 33.79
N HIS A 20 -9.69 37.55 33.11
CA HIS A 20 -9.23 36.51 32.21
C HIS A 20 -8.49 37.17 31.03
N HIS A 21 -7.16 37.15 31.09
CA HIS A 21 -6.34 37.27 29.89
C HIS A 21 -6.82 36.23 28.87
N ARG A 22 -7.52 36.69 27.83
CA ARG A 22 -7.79 35.88 26.64
C ARG A 22 -6.42 35.53 26.03
N PRO A 23 -6.06 34.25 25.91
CA PRO A 23 -4.84 33.88 25.19
C PRO A 23 -4.98 34.37 23.74
N ALA A 24 -3.99 35.11 23.26
CA ALA A 24 -3.92 35.47 21.86
C ALA A 24 -3.98 34.17 21.02
N PRO A 25 -4.81 34.14 19.96
CA PRO A 25 -4.90 32.94 19.12
C PRO A 25 -3.50 32.61 18.57
N PRO A 26 -3.11 31.33 18.54
CA PRO A 26 -1.78 30.95 18.08
C PRO A 26 -1.56 31.46 16.65
N LEU A 27 -0.42 32.10 16.41
CA LEU A 27 -0.02 32.73 15.14
C LEU A 27 -0.22 31.84 13.90
N LEU A 28 -0.24 30.52 14.10
CA LEU A 28 -0.51 29.51 13.10
C LEU A 28 -1.95 29.55 12.57
N VAL A 29 -2.95 29.73 13.44
CA VAL A 29 -4.38 29.77 13.06
C VAL A 29 -4.68 30.99 12.20
N GLU A 30 -4.04 32.11 12.52
CA GLU A 30 -4.18 33.35 11.76
C GLU A 30 -3.51 33.27 10.38
N HIS A 31 -2.36 32.58 10.27
CA HIS A 31 -1.70 32.30 8.98
C HIS A 31 -2.54 31.38 8.08
N VAL A 32 -3.10 30.31 8.65
CA VAL A 32 -3.94 29.35 7.91
C VAL A 32 -5.22 30.04 7.42
N ARG A 33 -5.84 30.88 8.25
CA ARG A 33 -7.03 31.64 7.87
C ARG A 33 -6.76 32.59 6.70
N ARG A 34 -5.65 33.35 6.73
CA ARG A 34 -5.26 34.25 5.62
C ARG A 34 -4.96 33.50 4.32
N LEU A 35 -4.39 32.30 4.41
CA LEU A 35 -4.12 31.46 3.23
C LEU A 35 -5.43 30.96 2.60
N LEU A 36 -6.40 30.53 3.42
CA LEU A 36 -7.71 30.07 2.96
C LEU A 36 -8.52 31.20 2.31
N ASP A 37 -8.46 32.41 2.85
CA ASP A 37 -9.14 33.57 2.26
C ASP A 37 -8.53 33.96 0.90
N ARG A 38 -7.20 33.89 0.74
CA ARG A 38 -6.55 34.08 -0.57
C ARG A 38 -6.95 33.04 -1.60
N LEU A 39 -7.05 31.77 -1.19
CA LEU A 39 -7.47 30.68 -2.09
C LEU A 39 -8.93 30.79 -2.51
N ARG A 40 -9.81 31.28 -1.63
CA ARG A 40 -11.22 31.56 -1.97
C ARG A 40 -11.33 32.65 -3.04
N LEU A 41 -10.56 33.74 -2.91
CA LEU A 41 -10.57 34.85 -3.87
C LEU A 41 -10.10 34.41 -5.28
N LEU A 42 -9.07 33.56 -5.35
CA LEU A 42 -8.58 33.01 -6.63
C LEU A 42 -9.60 32.07 -7.31
N ARG A 43 -10.45 31.40 -6.53
CA ARG A 43 -11.47 30.48 -7.06
C ARG A 43 -12.68 31.21 -7.63
N THR A 44 -13.04 32.36 -7.05
CA THR A 44 -14.09 33.24 -7.57
C THR A 44 -13.70 33.89 -8.89
N ASP A 45 -12.42 34.21 -9.09
CA ASP A 45 -11.95 34.89 -10.31
C ASP A 45 -11.91 33.95 -11.53
N ARG A 46 -11.59 32.66 -11.32
CA ARG A 46 -11.64 31.63 -12.37
C ARG A 46 -13.04 31.34 -12.91
N ARG A 47 -14.11 31.60 -12.13
CA ARG A 47 -15.49 31.41 -12.60
C ARG A 47 -15.97 32.51 -13.55
N ARG A 48 -15.31 33.68 -13.58
CA ARG A 48 -15.67 34.78 -14.49
C ARG A 48 -15.03 34.70 -15.89
N ARG A 49 -14.11 33.74 -16.12
CA ARG A 49 -13.39 33.60 -17.40
C ARG A 49 -13.67 32.26 -18.10
N ARG A 50 -14.93 31.96 -18.38
CA ARG A 50 -15.28 30.92 -19.37
C ARG A 50 -15.89 31.60 -20.60
N PRO A 51 -15.29 31.45 -21.80
CA PRO A 51 -15.91 31.92 -23.03
C PRO A 51 -17.10 31.03 -23.40
N GLU A 52 -18.21 31.66 -23.78
CA GLU A 52 -19.37 31.01 -24.38
C GLU A 52 -18.98 30.38 -25.72
N SER A 53 -19.02 29.05 -25.82
CA SER A 53 -18.89 28.33 -27.08
C SER A 53 -20.26 28.23 -27.76
N ARG A 54 -20.43 29.02 -28.83
CA ARG A 54 -21.54 28.96 -29.79
C ARG A 54 -21.78 27.53 -30.30
N HIS A 55 -23.05 27.12 -30.27
CA HIS A 55 -23.56 25.96 -31.00
C HIS A 55 -23.83 26.35 -32.46
N GLY A 56 -23.21 25.62 -33.38
CA GLY A 56 -23.58 25.57 -34.79
C GLY A 56 -23.57 24.09 -35.20
N GLY A 57 -24.72 23.60 -35.66
CA GLY A 57 -24.90 22.21 -36.07
C GLY A 57 -24.38 21.93 -37.48
N ALA A 58 -24.34 20.64 -37.83
CA ALA A 58 -24.56 20.16 -39.19
C ALA A 58 -24.76 18.64 -39.16
N ALA A 59 -25.84 18.21 -39.82
CA ALA A 59 -26.14 16.83 -40.15
C ALA A 59 -25.18 16.29 -41.23
N VAL A 60 -24.83 15.01 -41.17
CA VAL A 60 -24.41 14.22 -42.33
C VAL A 60 -24.98 12.81 -42.20
N ALA A 61 -25.62 12.41 -43.29
CA ALA A 61 -26.30 11.16 -43.50
C ALA A 61 -25.38 10.10 -44.14
N THR A 62 -25.96 8.91 -44.26
CA THR A 62 -25.70 7.86 -45.26
C THR A 62 -24.63 6.77 -45.02
N ALA A 63 -25.15 5.55 -45.08
CA ALA A 63 -24.77 4.44 -45.96
C ALA A 63 -23.96 3.25 -45.40
N ASP A 64 -24.61 2.10 -45.61
CA ASP A 64 -24.10 0.83 -46.11
C ASP A 64 -23.50 -0.25 -45.18
N ARG A 65 -24.31 -1.31 -45.08
CA ARG A 65 -23.96 -2.73 -44.88
C ARG A 65 -22.96 -3.21 -45.94
N PRO A 66 -22.31 -4.36 -45.68
CA PRO A 66 -22.73 -5.53 -46.46
C PRO A 66 -22.96 -6.81 -45.66
N LEU A 67 -23.80 -7.63 -46.28
CA LEU A 67 -24.24 -8.98 -45.94
C LEU A 67 -23.08 -9.98 -45.82
N ARG A 68 -23.14 -10.87 -44.82
CA ARG A 68 -22.39 -12.13 -44.82
C ARG A 68 -23.22 -13.21 -45.51
N VAL A 69 -22.65 -13.73 -46.58
CA VAL A 69 -23.15 -14.84 -47.41
C VAL A 69 -22.90 -16.17 -46.70
N HIS A 70 -23.95 -16.95 -46.50
CA HIS A 70 -23.89 -18.38 -46.20
C HIS A 70 -23.67 -19.16 -47.50
N GLY A 71 -22.67 -20.02 -47.54
CA GLY A 71 -22.45 -21.01 -48.62
C GLY A 71 -22.49 -22.44 -48.06
N PRO A 72 -23.07 -23.43 -48.78
CA PRO A 72 -23.14 -24.83 -48.38
C PRO A 72 -22.10 -25.75 -49.08
N GLY A 73 -21.67 -26.81 -48.38
CA GLY A 73 -21.10 -28.06 -48.92
C GLY A 73 -19.57 -28.13 -49.11
N PRO A 74 -18.93 -29.32 -49.21
CA PRO A 74 -19.52 -30.65 -49.46
C PRO A 74 -19.14 -31.77 -48.45
N ALA A 75 -19.86 -32.88 -48.59
CA ALA A 75 -19.71 -34.14 -47.88
C ALA A 75 -18.41 -34.88 -48.21
N VAL A 76 -17.74 -35.43 -47.18
CA VAL A 76 -16.64 -36.38 -47.34
C VAL A 76 -16.75 -37.51 -46.32
N ARG A 77 -16.93 -38.71 -46.90
CA ARG A 77 -16.53 -40.08 -46.53
C ARG A 77 -16.53 -40.51 -45.06
N GLY A 78 -17.31 -41.57 -44.82
CA GLY A 78 -17.38 -42.29 -43.56
C GLY A 78 -16.07 -42.96 -43.15
N GLU A 79 -15.79 -42.82 -41.86
CA GLU A 79 -14.77 -43.57 -41.15
C GLU A 79 -15.36 -44.77 -40.39
N PRO A 80 -14.54 -45.81 -40.11
CA PRO A 80 -14.98 -47.06 -39.51
C PRO A 80 -15.38 -46.90 -38.05
N ARG A 81 -16.43 -47.62 -37.67
CA ARG A 81 -16.94 -47.74 -36.29
C ARG A 81 -15.81 -48.12 -35.32
N PRO A 82 -15.61 -47.39 -34.21
CA PRO A 82 -14.74 -47.87 -33.15
C PRO A 82 -15.41 -49.02 -32.40
N HIS A 83 -14.63 -50.07 -32.17
CA HIS A 83 -15.00 -51.20 -31.33
C HIS A 83 -15.48 -50.73 -29.95
N ARG A 84 -16.64 -51.26 -29.51
CA ARG A 84 -17.11 -51.21 -28.12
C ARG A 84 -16.09 -51.95 -27.24
N GLY A 85 -15.11 -51.20 -26.74
CA GLY A 85 -14.27 -51.59 -25.62
C GLY A 85 -15.09 -51.57 -24.33
N VAL A 86 -14.88 -52.60 -23.54
CA VAL A 86 -15.42 -52.84 -22.19
C VAL A 86 -15.30 -51.59 -21.31
N PRO A 87 -16.33 -51.23 -20.52
CA PRO A 87 -16.19 -50.18 -19.52
C PRO A 87 -15.13 -50.60 -18.49
N ASP A 88 -13.98 -49.93 -18.51
CA ASP A 88 -12.92 -50.06 -17.51
C ASP A 88 -13.43 -49.45 -16.20
N LEU A 89 -14.16 -50.28 -15.46
CA LEU A 89 -14.59 -50.01 -14.09
C LEU A 89 -13.40 -50.26 -13.17
N GLY A 90 -12.74 -49.19 -12.74
CA GLY A 90 -12.05 -49.22 -11.45
C GLY A 90 -10.56 -48.86 -11.45
N ARG A 91 -10.16 -47.76 -12.08
CA ARG A 91 -9.04 -46.99 -11.51
C ARG A 91 -9.59 -45.84 -10.67
N PRO A 92 -9.44 -45.86 -9.34
CA PRO A 92 -9.74 -44.69 -8.53
C PRO A 92 -8.88 -43.56 -9.09
N SER A 93 -9.55 -42.48 -9.53
CA SER A 93 -8.93 -41.23 -9.94
C SER A 93 -7.92 -40.86 -8.86
N GLY A 94 -6.64 -41.12 -9.14
CA GLY A 94 -5.56 -40.76 -8.24
C GLY A 94 -5.75 -39.30 -7.92
N ALA A 95 -5.88 -38.99 -6.63
CA ALA A 95 -5.89 -37.63 -6.14
C ALA A 95 -4.60 -36.99 -6.63
N GLY A 96 -4.65 -36.37 -7.80
CA GLY A 96 -3.51 -35.76 -8.45
C GLY A 96 -3.01 -34.72 -7.48
N ALA A 97 -1.82 -34.94 -6.92
CA ALA A 97 -1.19 -33.97 -6.05
C ALA A 97 -1.15 -32.67 -6.83
N VAL A 98 -1.96 -31.68 -6.40
CA VAL A 98 -1.96 -30.35 -6.99
C VAL A 98 -0.64 -29.72 -6.60
N VAL A 99 0.39 -29.95 -7.41
CA VAL A 99 1.69 -29.34 -7.22
C VAL A 99 1.53 -27.87 -7.59
N LEU A 100 1.54 -27.01 -6.57
CA LEU A 100 1.57 -25.57 -6.75
C LEU A 100 2.90 -25.18 -7.41
N ARG A 101 2.90 -25.01 -8.74
CA ARG A 101 4.08 -24.55 -9.46
C ARG A 101 4.15 -23.03 -9.38
N ILE A 102 5.16 -22.53 -8.67
CA ILE A 102 5.46 -21.10 -8.63
C ILE A 102 5.99 -20.69 -10.02
N PRO A 103 5.42 -19.65 -10.67
CA PRO A 103 5.95 -19.18 -11.95
C PRO A 103 7.37 -18.64 -11.76
N ASP A 104 8.26 -18.88 -12.72
CA ASP A 104 9.65 -18.39 -12.62
C ASP A 104 9.72 -16.86 -12.74
N THR A 105 8.83 -16.28 -13.55
CA THR A 105 8.82 -14.84 -13.84
C THR A 105 7.42 -14.23 -13.86
N LEU A 106 7.32 -12.95 -13.53
CA LEU A 106 6.10 -12.15 -13.57
C LEU A 106 6.29 -10.88 -14.44
N PRO A 107 5.21 -10.28 -14.96
CA PRO A 107 5.27 -8.99 -15.65
C PRO A 107 5.91 -7.88 -14.78
N ALA A 108 6.79 -7.08 -15.38
CA ALA A 108 7.53 -6.03 -14.68
C ALA A 108 6.68 -4.79 -14.35
N ARG A 109 5.62 -4.51 -15.13
CA ARG A 109 4.86 -3.24 -15.06
C ARG A 109 4.19 -3.02 -13.70
N PRO A 110 3.50 -4.00 -13.09
CA PRO A 110 2.85 -3.74 -11.81
C PRO A 110 3.85 -3.53 -10.66
N LEU A 111 5.00 -4.22 -10.70
CA LEU A 111 6.10 -3.99 -9.77
C LEU A 111 6.68 -2.57 -9.93
N ALA A 112 6.88 -2.11 -11.16
CA ALA A 112 7.34 -0.74 -11.42
C ALA A 112 6.34 0.32 -10.92
N GLY A 113 5.03 0.09 -11.13
CA GLY A 113 3.99 0.95 -10.57
C GLY A 113 4.03 1.00 -9.05
N TYR A 114 4.21 -0.16 -8.40
CA TYR A 114 4.33 -0.21 -6.94
C TYR A 114 5.59 0.51 -6.43
N ARG A 115 6.73 0.31 -7.09
CA ARG A 115 7.98 1.04 -6.80
C ARG A 115 7.77 2.56 -6.82
N ILE A 116 7.09 3.09 -7.84
CA ILE A 116 6.81 4.52 -7.96
C ILE A 116 6.00 5.01 -6.75
N LEU A 117 4.95 4.29 -6.37
CA LEU A 117 4.12 4.65 -5.20
C LEU A 117 4.93 4.62 -3.89
N VAL A 118 5.75 3.58 -3.69
CA VAL A 118 6.65 3.50 -2.52
C VAL A 118 7.63 4.66 -2.50
N GLY A 119 8.23 5.01 -3.64
CA GLY A 119 9.13 6.16 -3.74
C GLY A 119 8.43 7.50 -3.43
N LEU A 120 7.20 7.69 -3.90
CA LEU A 120 6.42 8.91 -3.57
C LEU A 120 6.12 9.00 -2.08
N VAL A 121 5.71 7.89 -1.44
CA VAL A 121 5.48 7.84 0.00
C VAL A 121 6.78 8.08 0.78
N ALA A 122 7.89 7.48 0.34
CA ALA A 122 9.20 7.69 0.93
C ALA A 122 9.62 9.17 0.87
N GLY A 123 9.38 9.85 -0.25
CA GLY A 123 9.66 11.27 -0.40
C GLY A 123 8.82 12.14 0.56
N ALA A 124 7.54 11.82 0.73
CA ALA A 124 6.67 12.51 1.69
C ALA A 124 7.15 12.31 3.14
N LYS A 125 7.44 11.06 3.54
CA LYS A 125 7.98 10.76 4.88
C LYS A 125 9.36 11.37 5.08
N ALA A 126 10.19 11.49 4.05
CA ALA A 126 11.50 12.14 4.13
C ALA A 126 11.39 13.62 4.51
N LEU A 127 10.42 14.32 3.92
CA LEU A 127 10.15 15.71 4.26
C LEU A 127 9.59 15.83 5.67
N GLU A 128 8.57 15.05 6.01
CA GLU A 128 7.93 15.08 7.33
C GLU A 128 8.92 14.75 8.47
N LEU A 129 9.66 13.65 8.33
CA LEU A 129 10.60 13.21 9.36
C LEU A 129 11.82 14.11 9.40
N GLY A 130 12.42 14.45 8.26
CA GLY A 130 13.64 15.26 8.21
C GLY A 130 13.50 16.64 8.84
N VAL A 131 12.32 17.25 8.80
CA VAL A 131 12.06 18.58 9.38
C VAL A 131 11.33 18.54 10.72
N SER A 132 11.02 17.35 11.25
CA SER A 132 10.23 17.23 12.47
C SER A 132 11.03 17.70 13.69
N PRO A 133 10.58 18.76 14.40
CA PRO A 133 11.25 19.24 15.62
C PRO A 133 11.06 18.28 16.80
N LEU A 134 10.22 17.26 16.63
CA LEU A 134 9.85 16.29 17.67
C LEU A 134 10.79 15.07 17.68
N LEU A 135 11.67 14.92 16.68
CA LEU A 135 12.65 13.83 16.66
C LEU A 135 13.70 14.03 17.75
N GLY A 136 13.96 12.96 18.52
CA GLY A 136 14.94 12.98 19.62
C GLY A 136 14.50 13.69 20.89
N THR A 137 13.31 14.32 20.93
CA THR A 137 12.75 14.96 22.15
C THR A 137 11.74 14.09 22.89
N ARG A 138 11.21 13.04 22.23
CA ARG A 138 10.28 12.09 22.84
C ARG A 138 10.97 10.74 22.98
N ALA A 139 11.24 10.33 24.21
CA ALA A 139 11.62 8.96 24.52
C ALA A 139 10.41 8.05 24.20
N GLY A 140 10.42 7.43 23.02
CA GLY A 140 9.41 6.45 22.65
C GLY A 140 9.61 5.15 23.45
N PRO A 141 8.54 4.46 23.86
CA PRO A 141 8.61 3.29 24.74
C PRO A 141 9.32 2.08 24.12
N LEU A 142 9.58 2.08 22.82
CA LEU A 142 10.15 0.92 22.12
C LEU A 142 11.68 0.94 22.04
N PHE A 143 12.36 2.08 21.93
CA PHE A 143 13.83 2.09 21.75
C PHE A 143 14.47 3.40 22.24
N GLY A 144 14.72 3.51 23.54
CA GLY A 144 15.53 4.58 24.15
C GLY A 144 17.04 4.29 24.17
N VAL A 145 17.50 3.29 23.40
CA VAL A 145 18.90 2.85 23.35
C VAL A 145 19.73 3.56 22.28
N GLY A 146 19.10 4.36 21.41
CA GLY A 146 19.79 5.16 20.40
C GLY A 146 20.43 6.42 20.99
N PRO A 147 21.58 6.88 20.46
CA PRO A 147 22.18 8.13 20.90
C PRO A 147 21.24 9.31 20.60
N VAL A 148 21.17 10.28 21.51
CA VAL A 148 20.48 11.55 21.25
C VAL A 148 21.30 12.32 20.21
N LEU A 149 20.81 12.35 18.97
CA LEU A 149 21.47 13.03 17.87
C LEU A 149 20.88 14.44 17.67
N PRO A 150 21.72 15.43 17.29
CA PRO A 150 21.25 16.79 17.08
C PRO A 150 20.39 16.89 15.81
N ALA A 151 19.46 17.84 15.79
CA ALA A 151 18.49 18.04 14.69
C ALA A 151 19.09 18.04 13.26
N PRO A 152 20.27 18.63 13.00
CA PRO A 152 20.88 18.59 11.66
C PRO A 152 21.14 17.18 11.13
N VAL A 153 21.36 16.19 12.00
CA VAL A 153 21.57 14.79 11.58
C VAL A 153 20.29 14.19 11.02
N TRP A 154 19.15 14.45 11.66
CA TRP A 154 17.84 13.98 11.16
C TRP A 154 17.45 14.66 9.86
N LEU A 155 17.76 15.96 9.73
CA LEU A 155 17.57 16.70 8.48
C LEU A 155 18.42 16.12 7.35
N ALA A 156 19.70 15.82 7.61
CA ALA A 156 20.58 15.21 6.64
C ALA A 156 20.10 13.81 6.24
N LEU A 157 19.66 12.99 7.20
CA LEU A 157 19.09 11.67 6.94
C LEU A 157 17.82 11.75 6.09
N GLY A 158 16.94 12.73 6.38
CA GLY A 158 15.75 13.03 5.59
C GLY A 158 16.10 13.47 4.17
N ALA A 159 17.10 14.33 4.00
CA ALA A 159 17.55 14.76 2.68
C ALA A 159 18.10 13.58 1.84
N VAL A 160 18.91 12.71 2.45
CA VAL A 160 19.40 11.48 1.80
C VAL A 160 18.25 10.56 1.42
N MET A 161 17.30 10.35 2.32
CA MET A 161 16.10 9.55 2.05
C MET A 161 15.27 10.15 0.91
N GLY A 162 15.11 11.48 0.87
CA GLY A 162 14.38 12.19 -0.18
C GLY A 162 15.04 12.07 -1.55
N LEU A 163 16.36 12.19 -1.63
CA LEU A 163 17.11 11.97 -2.88
C LEU A 163 17.00 10.52 -3.34
N ALA A 164 17.14 9.56 -2.42
CA ALA A 164 16.96 8.14 -2.72
C ALA A 164 15.52 7.82 -3.14
N ALA A 165 14.52 8.48 -2.56
CA ALA A 165 13.12 8.36 -2.95
C ALA A 165 12.88 8.87 -4.37
N LEU A 166 13.49 10.00 -4.77
CA LEU A 166 13.42 10.49 -6.15
C LEU A 166 14.07 9.52 -7.14
N ALA A 167 15.28 9.01 -6.81
CA ALA A 167 15.94 7.97 -7.59
C ALA A 167 15.06 6.71 -7.70
N LEU A 168 14.41 6.32 -6.61
CA LEU A 168 13.49 5.21 -6.57
C LEU A 168 12.25 5.44 -7.44
N VAL A 169 11.69 6.66 -7.51
CA VAL A 169 10.54 7.02 -8.38
C VAL A 169 10.90 6.96 -9.86
N VAL A 170 12.07 7.48 -10.25
CA VAL A 170 12.51 7.42 -11.65
C VAL A 170 13.12 6.06 -12.03
N GLY A 171 13.34 5.20 -11.04
CA GLY A 171 13.95 3.87 -11.21
C GLY A 171 15.43 3.94 -11.59
N TRP A 172 16.15 4.97 -11.13
CA TRP A 172 17.61 5.04 -11.25
C TRP A 172 18.22 4.17 -10.15
N ASN A 173 18.89 3.08 -10.53
CA ASN A 173 19.54 2.14 -9.61
C ASN A 173 18.56 1.73 -8.48
N ALA A 174 17.37 1.30 -8.88
CA ALA A 174 16.21 1.15 -7.99
C ALA A 174 16.49 0.25 -6.78
N ARG A 175 17.32 -0.80 -6.94
CA ARG A 175 17.71 -1.68 -5.85
C ARG A 175 18.46 -0.94 -4.74
N VAL A 176 19.49 -0.18 -5.12
CA VAL A 176 20.28 0.63 -4.18
C VAL A 176 19.44 1.76 -3.60
N ALA A 177 18.66 2.45 -4.44
CA ALA A 177 17.76 3.51 -3.97
C ALA A 177 16.75 3.00 -2.93
N ALA A 178 16.15 1.82 -3.16
CA ALA A 178 15.23 1.18 -2.22
C ALA A 178 15.94 0.77 -0.93
N LEU A 179 17.16 0.24 -1.01
CA LEU A 179 17.96 -0.10 0.18
C LEU A 179 18.26 1.16 1.00
N VAL A 180 18.69 2.26 0.36
CA VAL A 180 18.95 3.53 1.07
C VAL A 180 17.68 4.08 1.72
N VAL A 181 16.53 4.03 1.05
CA VAL A 181 15.23 4.39 1.64
C VAL A 181 14.94 3.52 2.87
N GLY A 182 15.13 2.20 2.76
CA GLY A 182 14.97 1.27 3.88
C GLY A 182 15.90 1.61 5.04
N SER A 183 17.20 1.78 4.79
CA SER A 183 18.19 2.12 5.81
C SER A 183 17.90 3.46 6.50
N CYS A 184 17.50 4.50 5.76
CA CYS A 184 17.13 5.78 6.37
C CYS A 184 15.86 5.67 7.20
N THR A 185 14.85 4.94 6.70
CA THR A 185 13.61 4.68 7.45
C THR A 185 13.91 3.92 8.75
N ALA A 186 14.81 2.94 8.70
CA ALA A 186 15.31 2.24 9.88
C ALA A 186 16.00 3.20 10.87
N GLY A 187 16.82 4.13 10.36
CA GLY A 187 17.43 5.18 11.16
C GLY A 187 16.41 6.04 11.92
N PHE A 188 15.29 6.40 11.28
CA PHE A 188 14.20 7.11 11.97
C PHE A 188 13.45 6.24 12.98
N VAL A 189 13.12 4.99 12.63
CA VAL A 189 12.36 4.08 13.50
C VAL A 189 13.15 3.72 14.76
N TRP A 190 14.39 3.26 14.60
CA TRP A 190 15.21 2.79 15.72
C TRP A 190 16.10 3.87 16.31
N GLY A 191 16.64 4.78 15.49
CA GLY A 191 17.53 5.83 15.97
C GLY A 191 16.79 7.01 16.60
N ALA A 192 15.67 7.44 16.01
CA ALA A 192 14.87 8.54 16.55
C ALA A 192 13.67 8.08 17.39
N GLY A 193 13.45 6.77 17.52
CA GLY A 193 12.30 6.20 18.22
C GLY A 193 10.95 6.49 17.55
N TYR A 194 10.94 6.86 16.26
CA TYR A 194 9.72 7.19 15.53
C TYR A 194 9.07 5.91 14.99
N TYR A 195 8.25 5.26 15.81
CA TYR A 195 7.51 4.08 15.38
C TYR A 195 6.07 4.44 14.98
N SER A 196 5.69 4.02 13.78
CA SER A 196 4.30 3.93 13.33
C SER A 196 4.16 2.74 12.39
N ASN A 197 2.95 2.14 12.32
CA ASN A 197 2.72 0.97 11.47
C ASN A 197 3.02 1.25 9.99
N HIS A 198 2.75 2.47 9.50
CA HIS A 198 3.01 2.84 8.12
C HIS A 198 4.50 3.10 7.83
N THR A 199 5.25 3.66 8.79
CA THR A 199 6.70 3.88 8.62
C THR A 199 7.44 2.55 8.68
N TYR A 200 7.00 1.65 9.56
CA TYR A 200 7.52 0.28 9.61
C TYR A 200 7.19 -0.50 8.32
N LEU A 201 5.99 -0.33 7.77
CA LEU A 201 5.64 -0.90 6.47
C LEU A 201 6.53 -0.33 5.35
N LEU A 202 6.75 0.98 5.31
CA LEU A 202 7.65 1.63 4.35
C LEU A 202 9.06 1.02 4.40
N PHE A 203 9.63 0.88 5.59
CA PHE A 203 10.91 0.20 5.80
C PHE A 203 10.91 -1.20 5.17
N THR A 204 9.91 -2.02 5.55
CA THR A 204 9.85 -3.42 5.14
C THR A 204 9.71 -3.56 3.62
N VAL A 205 8.82 -2.79 2.99
CA VAL A 205 8.60 -2.87 1.54
C VAL A 205 9.77 -2.28 0.75
N ALA A 206 10.46 -1.25 1.27
CA ALA A 206 11.66 -0.71 0.64
C ALA A 206 12.81 -1.72 0.66
N VAL A 207 13.03 -2.40 1.79
CA VAL A 207 14.03 -3.48 1.89
C VAL A 207 13.66 -4.62 0.93
N LEU A 208 12.41 -5.06 0.89
CA LEU A 208 11.98 -6.11 -0.04
C LEU A 208 12.13 -5.68 -1.51
N LEU A 209 11.82 -4.44 -1.85
CA LEU A 209 12.04 -3.88 -3.19
C LEU A 209 13.51 -3.88 -3.60
N SER A 210 14.45 -3.77 -2.65
CA SER A 210 15.89 -3.84 -2.95
C SER A 210 16.35 -5.19 -3.52
N PHE A 211 15.59 -6.26 -3.25
CA PHE A 211 15.81 -7.60 -3.79
C PHE A 211 15.06 -7.87 -5.11
N THR A 212 14.44 -6.85 -5.72
CA THR A 212 13.63 -7.00 -6.95
C THR A 212 14.27 -6.28 -8.14
N ASP A 213 13.91 -6.70 -9.35
CA ASP A 213 14.19 -5.96 -10.59
C ASP A 213 13.10 -4.91 -10.90
N SER A 214 12.81 -4.05 -9.93
CA SER A 214 11.75 -3.03 -10.05
C SER A 214 12.07 -1.91 -11.06
N ASP A 215 13.30 -1.88 -11.58
CA ASP A 215 13.77 -1.06 -12.69
C ASP A 215 13.58 -1.72 -14.08
N ALA A 216 13.04 -2.93 -14.17
CA ALA A 216 12.80 -3.60 -15.46
C ALA A 216 11.70 -2.94 -16.33
N ALA A 217 10.88 -2.04 -15.76
CA ALA A 217 9.89 -1.25 -16.48
C ALA A 217 9.73 0.15 -15.88
N TRP A 218 9.28 1.11 -16.70
CA TRP A 218 9.02 2.51 -16.34
C TRP A 218 10.15 3.17 -15.53
N SER A 219 11.39 2.89 -15.95
CA SER A 219 12.60 3.40 -15.32
C SER A 219 13.54 4.00 -16.36
N VAL A 220 14.45 4.87 -15.90
CA VAL A 220 15.54 5.41 -16.74
C VAL A 220 16.36 4.28 -17.39
N ARG A 221 16.61 3.18 -16.68
CA ARG A 221 17.32 2.02 -17.22
C ARG A 221 16.53 1.33 -18.33
N SER A 222 15.24 1.08 -18.11
CA SER A 222 14.37 0.41 -19.08
C SER A 222 14.24 1.18 -20.39
N TRP A 223 14.40 2.51 -20.35
CA TRP A 223 14.42 3.37 -21.53
C TRP A 223 15.74 3.30 -22.31
N ARG A 224 16.86 3.02 -21.64
CA ARG A 224 18.18 2.86 -22.28
C ARG A 224 18.39 1.45 -22.84
N ASP A 225 18.05 0.43 -22.05
CA ASP A 225 18.43 -0.97 -22.33
C ASP A 225 17.28 -1.80 -22.92
N GLN A 226 16.15 -1.18 -23.32
CA GLN A 226 14.93 -1.88 -23.76
C GLN A 226 14.47 -2.94 -22.74
N GLY A 227 13.94 -2.48 -21.60
CA GLY A 227 13.64 -3.33 -20.42
C GLY A 227 13.01 -4.70 -20.73
N THR A 228 13.37 -5.71 -19.93
CA THR A 228 13.05 -7.14 -20.17
C THR A 228 11.56 -7.48 -20.12
N GLY A 229 10.70 -6.57 -19.62
CA GLY A 229 9.26 -6.76 -19.47
C GLY A 229 8.85 -7.81 -18.43
N ARG A 230 9.78 -8.63 -17.93
CA ARG A 230 9.59 -9.69 -16.95
C ARG A 230 10.65 -9.64 -15.86
N VAL A 231 10.25 -10.00 -14.65
CA VAL A 231 11.09 -10.03 -13.44
C VAL A 231 11.00 -11.38 -12.76
N TRP A 232 12.01 -11.74 -11.96
CA TRP A 232 11.98 -12.94 -11.14
C TRP A 232 10.80 -12.90 -10.16
N ALA A 233 10.02 -13.97 -10.12
CA ALA A 233 8.75 -13.98 -9.40
C ALA A 233 8.91 -14.04 -7.87
N ALA A 234 9.93 -14.72 -7.35
CA ALA A 234 9.99 -15.04 -5.92
C ALA A 234 10.03 -13.78 -5.02
N PRO A 235 10.85 -12.75 -5.27
CA PRO A 235 10.82 -11.50 -4.49
C PRO A 235 9.48 -10.78 -4.57
N VAL A 236 8.79 -10.85 -5.72
CA VAL A 236 7.47 -10.25 -5.89
C VAL A 236 6.41 -11.01 -5.09
N LEU A 237 6.52 -12.33 -4.98
CA LEU A 237 5.64 -13.14 -4.13
C LEU A 237 5.86 -12.86 -2.64
N VAL A 238 7.10 -12.59 -2.23
CA VAL A 238 7.40 -12.12 -0.86
C VAL A 238 6.76 -10.76 -0.60
N LEU A 239 6.81 -9.83 -1.56
CA LEU A 239 6.08 -8.55 -1.46
C LEU A 239 4.56 -8.76 -1.38
N ARG A 240 3.98 -9.66 -2.16
CA ARG A 240 2.54 -10.01 -2.04
C ARG A 240 2.22 -10.56 -0.65
N ALA A 241 3.05 -11.47 -0.14
CA ALA A 241 2.91 -12.01 1.21
C ALA A 241 3.00 -10.89 2.26
N GLN A 242 3.91 -9.93 2.11
CA GLN A 242 4.01 -8.78 3.01
C GLN A 242 2.70 -7.97 3.06
N ILE A 243 2.06 -7.71 1.92
CA ILE A 243 0.74 -7.03 1.90
C ILE A 243 -0.32 -7.86 2.63
N THR A 244 -0.35 -9.18 2.40
CA THR A 244 -1.26 -10.09 3.14
C THR A 244 -1.00 -10.07 4.63
N ILE A 245 0.27 -10.12 5.07
CA ILE A 245 0.65 -10.09 6.49
C ILE A 245 0.12 -8.81 7.16
N VAL A 246 0.22 -7.65 6.50
CA VAL A 246 -0.31 -6.39 7.05
C VAL A 246 -1.80 -6.50 7.34
N TYR A 247 -2.59 -7.02 6.39
CA TYR A 247 -4.04 -7.17 6.57
C TYR A 247 -4.40 -8.24 7.62
N VAL A 248 -3.72 -9.38 7.62
CA VAL A 248 -3.94 -10.42 8.64
C VAL A 248 -3.63 -9.88 10.04
N TYR A 249 -2.46 -9.24 10.21
CA TYR A 249 -2.07 -8.68 11.49
C TYR A 249 -3.03 -7.57 11.95
N ALA A 250 -3.45 -6.70 11.02
CA ALA A 250 -4.43 -5.66 11.31
C ALA A 250 -5.76 -6.26 11.81
N ALA A 251 -6.24 -7.33 11.18
CA ALA A 251 -7.44 -8.04 11.61
C ALA A 251 -7.25 -8.68 13.00
N LEU A 252 -6.17 -9.43 13.19
CA LEU A 252 -5.89 -10.11 14.47
C LEU A 252 -5.78 -9.11 15.63
N SER A 253 -5.15 -7.94 15.41
CA SER A 253 -5.04 -6.89 16.42
C SER A 253 -6.40 -6.31 16.87
N LYS A 254 -7.44 -6.48 16.03
CA LYS A 254 -8.81 -6.02 16.26
C LYS A 254 -9.74 -7.11 16.80
N ILE A 255 -9.33 -8.37 16.82
CA ILE A 255 -10.12 -9.47 17.43
C ILE A 255 -9.91 -9.43 18.95
N ARG A 256 -10.48 -8.42 19.59
CA ARG A 256 -10.44 -8.21 21.04
C ARG A 256 -11.81 -7.67 21.50
N PRO A 257 -12.29 -8.03 22.70
CA PRO A 257 -13.61 -7.57 23.18
C PRO A 257 -13.79 -6.04 23.12
N ASP A 258 -12.73 -5.31 23.47
CA ASP A 258 -12.70 -3.85 23.44
C ASP A 258 -12.96 -3.27 22.03
N PHE A 259 -12.27 -3.76 21.00
CA PHE A 259 -12.50 -3.29 19.63
C PHE A 259 -13.86 -3.75 19.08
N LEU A 260 -14.23 -5.01 19.30
CA LEU A 260 -15.48 -5.59 18.79
C LEU A 260 -16.75 -5.00 19.44
N SER A 261 -16.62 -4.45 20.65
CA SER A 261 -17.70 -3.68 21.28
C SER A 261 -17.96 -2.31 20.62
N GLY A 262 -17.12 -1.91 19.65
CA GLY A 262 -17.18 -0.60 19.00
C GLY A 262 -16.43 0.50 19.75
N ASN A 263 -15.96 0.26 20.98
CA ASN A 263 -15.25 1.26 21.78
C ASN A 263 -13.99 1.78 21.11
N GLY A 264 -13.20 0.89 20.48
CA GLY A 264 -12.02 1.30 19.73
C GLY A 264 -12.34 2.31 18.61
N LEU A 265 -13.36 2.01 17.80
CA LEU A 265 -13.84 2.91 16.75
C LEU A 265 -14.41 4.22 17.31
N ALA A 266 -15.19 4.15 18.39
CA ALA A 266 -15.72 5.34 19.06
C ALA A 266 -14.60 6.27 19.52
N SER A 267 -13.58 5.70 20.17
CA SER A 267 -12.46 6.48 20.73
C SER A 267 -11.66 7.22 19.65
N TRP A 268 -11.53 6.63 18.46
CA TRP A 268 -10.80 7.27 17.35
C TRP A 268 -11.67 8.24 16.55
N ALA A 269 -12.99 8.00 16.49
CA ALA A 269 -13.91 8.81 15.71
C ALA A 269 -14.51 9.98 16.49
N TRP A 270 -14.31 10.06 17.81
CA TRP A 270 -14.93 11.07 18.67
C TRP A 270 -14.58 12.51 18.26
N ASP A 271 -13.34 12.73 17.84
CA ASP A 271 -12.85 14.04 17.40
C ASP A 271 -12.96 14.23 15.86
N SER A 272 -13.54 13.26 15.14
CA SER A 272 -13.68 13.38 13.69
C SER A 272 -14.74 14.42 13.33
N VAL A 273 -14.33 15.41 12.55
CA VAL A 273 -15.23 16.45 12.02
C VAL A 273 -16.16 15.88 10.93
N LEU A 274 -15.81 14.72 10.36
CA LEU A 274 -16.53 14.13 9.22
C LEU A 274 -17.59 13.11 9.65
N VAL A 275 -17.54 12.62 10.89
CA VAL A 275 -18.46 11.59 11.39
C VAL A 275 -19.53 12.23 12.26
N PRO A 276 -20.81 12.22 11.85
CA PRO A 276 -21.90 12.70 12.69
C PRO A 276 -21.98 11.88 13.98
N SER A 277 -22.19 12.55 15.11
CA SER A 277 -22.33 11.90 16.42
C SER A 277 -23.45 10.84 16.46
N ALA A 278 -24.47 10.97 15.62
CA ALA A 278 -25.54 9.98 15.45
C ALA A 278 -25.04 8.59 15.00
N VAL A 279 -23.86 8.51 14.37
CA VAL A 279 -23.23 7.25 13.94
C VAL A 279 -22.36 6.64 15.05
N LEU A 280 -22.02 7.41 16.09
CA LEU A 280 -21.17 6.98 17.22
C LEU A 280 -21.96 6.26 18.33
N ILE A 281 -22.97 5.48 17.94
CA ILE A 281 -23.74 4.63 18.86
C ILE A 281 -23.46 3.14 18.59
N PRO A 282 -23.60 2.25 19.60
CA PRO A 282 -23.27 0.84 19.45
C PRO A 282 -23.96 0.13 18.27
N LEU A 283 -25.18 0.56 17.92
CA LEU A 283 -25.93 0.03 16.78
C LEU A 283 -25.15 0.11 15.46
N PHE A 284 -24.33 1.15 15.25
CA PHE A 284 -23.50 1.28 14.06
C PHE A 284 -22.04 0.85 14.31
N LEU A 285 -21.49 1.15 15.48
CA LEU A 285 -20.09 0.89 15.80
C LEU A 285 -19.76 -0.61 15.90
N VAL A 286 -20.66 -1.42 16.49
CA VAL A 286 -20.43 -2.86 16.61
C VAL A 286 -20.40 -3.53 15.23
N PRO A 287 -21.41 -3.36 14.35
CA PRO A 287 -21.34 -3.90 12.99
C PRO A 287 -20.12 -3.39 12.19
N MET A 288 -19.74 -2.11 12.35
CA MET A 288 -18.54 -1.57 11.70
C MET A 288 -17.25 -2.23 12.21
N ALA A 289 -17.15 -2.52 13.51
CA ALA A 289 -15.98 -3.18 14.08
C ALA A 289 -15.82 -4.60 13.52
N PHE A 290 -16.89 -5.39 13.51
CA PHE A 290 -16.88 -6.71 12.87
C PHE A 290 -16.63 -6.61 11.36
N GLY A 291 -17.26 -5.63 10.70
CA GLY A 291 -17.08 -5.36 9.27
C GLY A 291 -15.63 -5.02 8.92
N ALA A 292 -14.93 -4.24 9.75
CA ALA A 292 -13.52 -3.91 9.55
C ALA A 292 -12.63 -5.16 9.63
N VAL A 293 -12.83 -6.03 10.63
CA VAL A 293 -12.09 -7.30 10.76
C VAL A 293 -12.34 -8.22 9.57
N LEU A 294 -13.61 -8.39 9.19
CA LEU A 294 -14.00 -9.22 8.05
C LEU A 294 -13.45 -8.66 6.74
N ALA A 295 -13.49 -7.35 6.54
CA ALA A 295 -12.92 -6.69 5.36
C ALA A 295 -11.40 -6.89 5.30
N GLU A 296 -10.68 -6.77 6.41
CA GLU A 296 -9.23 -6.99 6.45
C GLU A 296 -8.86 -8.42 6.09
N LEU A 297 -9.51 -9.42 6.70
CA LEU A 297 -9.29 -10.84 6.35
C LEU A 297 -9.70 -11.13 4.91
N PHE A 298 -10.83 -10.57 4.46
CA PHE A 298 -11.29 -10.74 3.08
C PHE A 298 -10.31 -10.13 2.08
N VAL A 299 -9.73 -8.96 2.34
CA VAL A 299 -8.69 -8.38 1.48
C VAL A 299 -7.43 -9.25 1.49
N ALA A 300 -6.99 -9.70 2.68
CA ALA A 300 -5.78 -10.51 2.85
C ALA A 300 -5.75 -11.75 1.94
N PHE A 301 -6.88 -12.46 1.85
CA PHE A 301 -7.01 -13.70 1.06
C PHE A 301 -7.68 -13.49 -0.30
N GLY A 302 -8.67 -12.58 -0.38
CA GLY A 302 -9.43 -12.31 -1.60
C GLY A 302 -8.58 -11.75 -2.74
N LEU A 303 -7.50 -11.01 -2.44
CA LEU A 303 -6.55 -10.53 -3.44
C LEU A 303 -5.86 -11.67 -4.23
N TRP A 304 -5.63 -12.81 -3.58
CA TRP A 304 -4.99 -13.98 -4.20
C TRP A 304 -5.91 -14.71 -5.19
N SER A 305 -7.22 -14.65 -4.98
CA SER A 305 -8.21 -15.25 -5.88
C SER A 305 -8.55 -14.31 -7.03
N SER A 306 -8.30 -14.71 -8.28
CA SER A 306 -8.65 -13.90 -9.44
C SER A 306 -10.14 -13.57 -9.54
N ARG A 307 -11.00 -14.41 -8.95
CA ARG A 307 -12.46 -14.22 -8.92
C ARG A 307 -12.88 -13.20 -7.85
N LEU A 308 -12.26 -13.25 -6.67
CA LEU A 308 -12.61 -12.37 -5.55
C LEU A 308 -11.82 -11.05 -5.56
N ARG A 309 -10.70 -10.99 -6.27
CA ARG A 309 -9.81 -9.84 -6.35
C ARG A 309 -10.50 -8.50 -6.64
N PRO A 310 -11.38 -8.34 -7.64
CA PRO A 310 -12.03 -7.05 -7.86
C PRO A 310 -12.86 -6.62 -6.65
N VAL A 311 -13.55 -7.55 -5.99
CA VAL A 311 -14.32 -7.29 -4.77
C VAL A 311 -13.38 -6.94 -3.61
N ALA A 312 -12.26 -7.66 -3.47
CA ALA A 312 -11.25 -7.38 -2.46
C ALA A 312 -10.59 -6.00 -2.66
N VAL A 313 -10.33 -5.58 -3.90
CA VAL A 313 -9.83 -4.24 -4.21
C VAL A 313 -10.84 -3.17 -3.78
N VAL A 314 -12.12 -3.34 -4.11
CA VAL A 314 -13.17 -2.38 -3.72
C VAL A 314 -13.32 -2.35 -2.19
N ALA A 315 -13.37 -3.50 -1.52
CA ALA A 315 -13.46 -3.60 -0.08
C ALA A 315 -12.26 -2.95 0.62
N GLY A 316 -11.05 -3.19 0.12
CA GLY A 316 -9.82 -2.62 0.65
C GLY A 316 -9.72 -1.10 0.46
N LEU A 317 -10.06 -0.59 -0.72
CA LEU A 317 -10.15 0.84 -0.97
C LEU A 317 -11.22 1.51 -0.09
N GLY A 318 -12.38 0.86 0.08
CA GLY A 318 -13.44 1.32 0.96
C GLY A 318 -13.02 1.35 2.43
N LEU A 319 -12.32 0.31 2.90
CA LEU A 319 -11.76 0.25 4.25
C LEU A 319 -10.79 1.41 4.50
N HIS A 320 -9.85 1.64 3.58
CA HIS A 320 -8.86 2.72 3.72
C HIS A 320 -9.48 4.11 3.65
N LEU A 321 -10.44 4.33 2.74
CA LEU A 321 -11.19 5.57 2.69
C LEU A 321 -12.01 5.78 3.98
N GLY A 322 -12.66 4.73 4.47
CA GLY A 322 -13.38 4.74 5.73
C GLY A 322 -12.48 5.12 6.90
N MET A 323 -11.26 4.57 6.98
CA MET A 323 -10.27 4.96 7.97
C MET A 323 -9.90 6.44 7.87
N ILE A 324 -9.59 6.95 6.66
CA ILE A 324 -9.26 8.36 6.48
C ILE A 324 -10.41 9.27 6.92
N VAL A 325 -11.66 8.93 6.61
CA VAL A 325 -12.83 9.73 6.99
C VAL A 325 -13.08 9.66 8.50
N MET A 326 -13.03 8.46 9.08
CA MET A 326 -13.46 8.25 10.46
C MET A 326 -12.38 8.55 11.49
N LEU A 327 -11.11 8.25 11.20
CA LEU A 327 -10.03 8.30 12.18
C LEU A 327 -9.16 9.56 12.06
N SER A 328 -9.42 10.43 11.07
CA SER A 328 -8.66 11.68 10.94
C SER A 328 -9.27 12.78 11.81
N ASP A 329 -8.56 13.14 12.87
CA ASP A 329 -8.82 14.32 13.71
C ASP A 329 -8.28 15.63 13.09
N GLY A 330 -7.42 15.52 12.07
CA GLY A 330 -6.85 16.67 11.37
C GLY A 330 -6.12 16.31 10.08
N VAL A 331 -5.56 17.33 9.42
CA VAL A 331 -4.86 17.18 8.13
C VAL A 331 -3.65 16.26 8.25
N HIS A 332 -2.91 16.33 9.37
CA HIS A 332 -1.74 15.47 9.56
C HIS A 332 -2.14 13.99 9.63
N ALA A 333 -3.11 13.63 10.47
CA ALA A 333 -3.62 12.25 10.54
C ALA A 333 -4.18 11.76 9.19
N ALA A 334 -4.91 12.62 8.47
CA ALA A 334 -5.41 12.29 7.13
C ALA A 334 -4.29 12.01 6.13
N VAL A 335 -3.19 12.77 6.20
CA VAL A 335 -1.99 12.52 5.38
C VAL A 335 -1.34 11.21 5.78
N GLU A 336 -1.13 10.93 7.06
CA GLU A 336 -0.55 9.67 7.53
C GLU A 336 -1.35 8.44 7.10
N LEU A 337 -2.69 8.50 7.27
CA LEU A 337 -3.59 7.45 6.83
C LEU A 337 -3.61 7.33 5.30
N GLY A 338 -3.50 8.44 4.57
CA GLY A 338 -3.36 8.46 3.12
C GLY A 338 -2.06 7.83 2.62
N LEU A 339 -0.93 8.09 3.30
CA LEU A 339 0.36 7.47 2.99
C LEU A 339 0.32 5.96 3.28
N PHE A 340 -0.29 5.57 4.41
CA PHE A 340 -0.50 4.15 4.72
C PHE A 340 -1.37 3.47 3.66
N ALA A 341 -2.50 4.06 3.31
CA ALA A 341 -3.40 3.56 2.27
C ALA A 341 -2.68 3.43 0.93
N THR A 342 -1.81 4.38 0.58
CA THR A 342 -1.02 4.33 -0.66
C THR A 342 -0.05 3.15 -0.66
N LEU A 343 0.63 2.87 0.46
CA LEU A 343 1.53 1.72 0.57
C LEU A 343 0.81 0.37 0.47
N THR A 344 -0.36 0.25 1.11
CA THR A 344 -1.12 -1.01 1.11
C THR A 344 -1.92 -1.21 -0.18
N CYS A 345 -2.72 -0.22 -0.59
CA CYS A 345 -3.54 -0.30 -1.80
C CYS A 345 -2.70 -0.25 -3.07
N GLY A 346 -1.58 0.48 -3.06
CA GLY A 346 -0.58 0.40 -4.14
C GLY A 346 -0.05 -1.02 -4.33
N GLY A 347 0.06 -1.78 -3.24
CA GLY A 347 0.45 -3.19 -3.26
C GLY A 347 -0.52 -4.07 -4.06
N TYR A 348 -1.77 -3.63 -4.29
CA TYR A 348 -2.74 -4.38 -5.10
C TYR A 348 -2.31 -4.50 -6.55
N LEU A 349 -1.48 -3.57 -7.05
CA LEU A 349 -0.87 -3.68 -8.36
C LEU A 349 -0.10 -5.00 -8.50
N LEU A 350 0.59 -5.43 -7.45
CA LEU A 350 1.34 -6.68 -7.46
C LEU A 350 0.45 -7.89 -7.70
N PHE A 351 -0.86 -7.80 -7.42
CA PHE A 351 -1.82 -8.88 -7.59
C PHE A 351 -2.51 -8.87 -8.95
N VAL A 352 -2.29 -7.89 -9.83
CA VAL A 352 -3.00 -7.81 -11.13
C VAL A 352 -2.80 -9.08 -11.96
N ASP A 353 -1.59 -9.64 -11.95
CA ASP A 353 -1.28 -10.85 -12.70
C ASP A 353 -1.78 -12.11 -12.00
N ARG A 354 -2.26 -13.08 -12.79
CA ARG A 354 -2.62 -14.41 -12.28
C ARG A 354 -1.33 -15.16 -11.95
N VAL A 355 -1.27 -15.78 -10.77
CA VAL A 355 -0.36 -16.93 -10.61
C VAL A 355 -1.00 -18.04 -11.42
N PRO A 356 -0.37 -18.55 -12.49
CA PRO A 356 -0.95 -19.62 -13.27
C PRO A 356 -1.12 -20.83 -12.36
N VAL A 357 -2.37 -21.20 -12.08
CA VAL A 357 -2.71 -22.53 -11.57
C VAL A 357 -2.73 -23.42 -12.80
N VAL A 358 -1.84 -24.41 -12.85
CA VAL A 358 -1.85 -25.39 -13.94
C VAL A 358 -3.03 -26.32 -13.69
N ASP A 359 -4.15 -26.06 -14.37
CA ASP A 359 -5.23 -27.02 -14.48
C ASP A 359 -4.73 -28.20 -15.34
N GLY A 360 -4.60 -29.38 -14.73
CA GLY A 360 -4.42 -30.65 -15.45
C GLY A 360 -3.00 -30.91 -15.99
N LEU A 361 -2.12 -31.47 -15.16
CA LEU A 361 -1.11 -32.41 -15.66
C LEU A 361 -1.73 -33.80 -15.75
N THR A 362 -2.54 -34.03 -16.78
CA THR A 362 -2.77 -35.39 -17.32
C THR A 362 -1.73 -35.75 -18.38
N GLY A 363 -0.76 -34.88 -18.66
CA GLY A 363 0.41 -35.20 -19.47
C GLY A 363 1.52 -35.83 -18.61
N PRO A 364 2.25 -36.85 -19.12
CA PRO A 364 3.40 -37.39 -18.42
C PRO A 364 4.37 -36.25 -18.13
N VAL A 365 4.81 -36.16 -16.86
CA VAL A 365 5.85 -35.25 -16.44
C VAL A 365 7.10 -35.61 -17.26
N VAL A 366 7.34 -34.88 -18.34
CA VAL A 366 8.62 -34.89 -19.02
C VAL A 366 9.56 -34.18 -18.06
N VAL A 367 10.15 -34.96 -17.14
CA VAL A 367 11.34 -34.54 -16.41
C VAL A 367 12.34 -34.21 -17.50
N PRO A 368 12.78 -32.94 -17.64
CA PRO A 368 13.87 -32.64 -18.54
C PRO A 368 15.01 -33.54 -18.08
N GLN A 369 15.38 -34.53 -18.89
CA GLN A 369 16.66 -35.19 -18.68
C GLN A 369 17.67 -34.06 -18.73
N GLN A 370 18.14 -33.62 -17.55
CA GLN A 370 19.40 -32.94 -17.48
C GLN A 370 20.34 -33.85 -18.24
N ARG A 371 20.80 -33.41 -19.41
CA ARG A 371 21.99 -33.96 -20.03
C ARG A 371 23.03 -33.88 -18.92
N ARG A 372 23.26 -34.99 -18.22
CA ARG A 372 24.54 -35.23 -17.60
C ARG A 372 25.50 -35.12 -18.77
N SER A 373 26.14 -33.97 -18.89
CA SER A 373 27.43 -33.87 -19.53
C SER A 373 28.31 -34.83 -18.75
N GLU A 374 28.32 -36.10 -19.16
CA GLU A 374 29.36 -37.02 -18.73
C GLU A 374 30.68 -36.29 -18.99
N PRO A 375 31.53 -36.12 -17.96
CA PRO A 375 32.86 -35.60 -18.18
C PRO A 375 33.51 -36.52 -19.22
N ALA A 376 33.93 -35.96 -20.34
CA ALA A 376 34.68 -36.67 -21.37
C ALA A 376 35.89 -37.32 -20.70
N LEU A 377 35.85 -38.64 -20.52
CA LEU A 377 37.00 -39.41 -20.08
C LEU A 377 38.10 -39.21 -21.12
N PRO A 378 39.31 -38.79 -20.73
CA PRO A 378 40.41 -38.63 -21.66
C PRO A 378 40.73 -39.98 -22.30
N SER A 379 40.62 -40.01 -23.62
CA SER A 379 41.04 -41.13 -24.46
C SER A 379 42.51 -41.46 -24.21
N THR A 380 42.75 -42.69 -23.74
CA THR A 380 43.87 -43.55 -24.12
C THR A 380 45.22 -42.86 -24.33
N VAL A 381 46.06 -42.92 -23.31
CA VAL A 381 47.52 -42.86 -23.46
C VAL A 381 47.99 -44.15 -24.15
N THR A 382 48.27 -44.07 -25.45
CA THR A 382 49.14 -45.00 -26.16
C THR A 382 50.47 -44.31 -26.42
N ARG A 383 51.54 -44.74 -25.75
CA ARG A 383 52.96 -44.61 -26.13
C ARG A 383 53.73 -45.64 -25.30
N ARG A 384 54.16 -46.73 -25.94
CA ARG A 384 55.52 -46.98 -26.48
C ARG A 384 56.54 -47.27 -25.41
#